data_AF-A0A9E2K2U2-F1
#
_entry.id   AF-A0A9E2K2U2-F1
#
_cell.length_a   1.000
_cell.length_b   1.000
_cell.length_c   1.000
_cell.angle_alpha   90.00
_cell.angle_beta   90.00
_cell.angle_gamma   90.00
#
_symmetry.space_group_name_H-M   'P 1'
#
loop_
_entity.id
_entity.type
_entity.pdbx_description
1 polymer ?
#
loop_
_entity_poly.entity_id
_entity_poly.type
_entity_poly.pdbx_seq_one_letter_code
_entity_poly.pdbx_strand_id
1 'polypeptide(L)'
;MPINRRKVLGGAGLAGAAAAAGAGVDRLLVSSQSGPRTGPDSPAGALADDAARFGDPRIPAELITSQSHLFRLGAEQPQTHEGGSFRQASGENFPILRGQEASIVLLTLQPGGIREPHWHPSAWELNIVTSGVASWLVIDGNGNHESFEQQAGDVVFAPQGSFHYFENRGPADMKIVIIQNTSAPEDRDNIGIGESLSRLPSRVLSAIFGVPAETFDTFRKIDKSIVILRST
;
A
#
# COMPACT_ATOMS: atom_id res chain seq x y z
N MET A 1 54.95 -31.05 -26.85
CA MET A 1 54.06 -31.15 -28.02
C MET A 1 52.79 -30.35 -27.71
N PRO A 2 52.39 -29.38 -28.54
CA PRO A 2 51.38 -28.35 -28.22
C PRO A 2 50.01 -28.58 -28.91
N ILE A 3 49.01 -27.74 -28.53
CA ILE A 3 47.75 -27.32 -29.25
C ILE A 3 46.55 -28.34 -29.19
N ASN A 4 45.23 -28.03 -29.08
CA ASN A 4 44.39 -26.80 -28.99
C ASN A 4 43.00 -27.06 -28.35
N ARG A 5 42.36 -25.94 -28.02
CA ARG A 5 40.98 -25.59 -27.64
C ARG A 5 39.95 -25.76 -28.78
N ARG A 6 38.68 -26.14 -28.46
CA ARG A 6 37.42 -25.39 -28.74
C ARG A 6 36.13 -26.24 -28.60
N LYS A 7 35.12 -25.59 -27.99
CA LYS A 7 33.65 -25.86 -27.92
C LYS A 7 33.24 -26.96 -26.91
N VAL A 8 32.25 -26.77 -26.03
CA VAL A 8 30.89 -26.23 -26.23
C VAL A 8 30.36 -25.48 -24.98
N LEU A 9 29.50 -24.48 -25.23
CA LEU A 9 28.78 -23.60 -24.31
C LEU A 9 27.82 -24.31 -23.34
N GLY A 10 27.52 -23.62 -22.24
CA GLY A 10 26.14 -23.43 -21.78
C GLY A 10 25.82 -23.98 -20.39
N GLY A 11 25.28 -23.14 -19.50
CA GLY A 11 24.54 -23.62 -18.34
C GLY A 11 24.65 -22.73 -17.10
N ALA A 12 23.63 -21.90 -16.92
CA ALA A 12 23.27 -21.15 -15.72
C ALA A 12 23.45 -21.93 -14.40
N GLY A 13 23.94 -21.24 -13.37
CA GLY A 13 23.86 -21.65 -11.97
C GLY A 13 22.88 -20.75 -11.22
N LEU A 14 21.58 -21.00 -11.39
CA LEU A 14 20.51 -20.52 -10.51
C LEU A 14 20.16 -21.69 -9.58
N ALA A 15 20.42 -21.53 -8.29
CA ALA A 15 20.02 -22.49 -7.26
C ALA A 15 19.31 -21.73 -6.14
N GLY A 16 18.03 -22.02 -5.94
CA GLY A 16 17.25 -21.48 -4.83
C GLY A 16 15.74 -21.43 -5.05
N ALA A 17 15.12 -22.49 -5.61
CA ALA A 17 13.67 -22.66 -5.56
C ALA A 17 13.34 -23.84 -4.65
N ALA A 18 12.57 -23.59 -3.60
CA ALA A 18 11.85 -24.61 -2.84
C ALA A 18 10.36 -24.25 -2.85
N ALA A 19 9.57 -25.23 -3.30
CA ALA A 19 8.16 -25.13 -3.63
C ALA A 19 7.25 -25.17 -2.38
N ALA A 20 6.09 -24.52 -2.50
CA ALA A 20 4.86 -24.96 -1.84
C ALA A 20 3.73 -24.91 -2.87
N ALA A 21 3.19 -26.08 -3.17
CA ALA A 21 2.08 -26.29 -4.10
C ALA A 21 0.74 -25.89 -3.44
N GLY A 22 -0.12 -25.24 -4.22
CA GLY A 22 -1.54 -25.04 -3.91
C GLY A 22 -2.31 -25.05 -5.22
N ALA A 23 -3.13 -26.09 -5.40
CA ALA A 23 -3.78 -26.48 -6.64
C ALA A 23 -4.74 -25.43 -7.22
N GLY A 24 -4.74 -25.32 -8.55
CA GLY A 24 -5.80 -24.63 -9.29
C GLY A 24 -7.10 -25.43 -9.31
N VAL A 25 -8.20 -24.71 -9.52
CA VAL A 25 -9.45 -25.25 -10.05
C VAL A 25 -10.08 -24.22 -10.99
N ASP A 26 -10.64 -24.76 -12.06
CA ASP A 26 -10.89 -24.16 -13.36
C ASP A 26 -11.95 -23.06 -13.44
N ARG A 27 -11.77 -22.20 -14.45
CA ARG A 27 -12.85 -21.49 -15.12
C ARG A 27 -13.76 -22.49 -15.83
N LEU A 28 -15.05 -22.45 -15.54
CA LEU A 28 -16.09 -22.96 -16.45
C LEU A 28 -17.28 -22.00 -16.51
N LEU A 29 -17.53 -21.57 -17.74
CA LEU A 29 -18.64 -20.72 -18.19
C LEU A 29 -19.97 -21.47 -18.02
N VAL A 30 -20.96 -20.81 -17.44
CA VAL A 30 -22.37 -21.06 -17.78
C VAL A 30 -23.03 -19.70 -18.04
N SER A 31 -23.37 -19.46 -19.30
CA SER A 31 -24.35 -18.46 -19.69
C SER A 31 -25.76 -18.98 -19.40
N SER A 32 -26.55 -18.21 -18.66
CA SER A 32 -27.97 -18.04 -18.98
C SER A 32 -28.50 -16.80 -18.27
N GLN A 33 -29.08 -15.91 -19.07
CA GLN A 33 -29.79 -14.73 -18.62
C GLN A 33 -31.00 -15.12 -17.76
N SER A 34 -31.19 -14.44 -16.63
CA SER A 34 -32.53 -14.00 -16.24
C SER A 34 -32.40 -12.71 -15.42
N GLY A 35 -32.95 -11.62 -15.96
CA GLY A 35 -33.08 -10.35 -15.23
C GLY A 35 -34.09 -10.47 -14.07
N PRO A 36 -34.21 -9.44 -13.23
CA PRO A 36 -35.12 -9.49 -12.09
C PRO A 36 -36.57 -9.54 -12.61
N ARG A 37 -37.25 -10.66 -12.39
CA ARG A 37 -38.72 -10.73 -12.52
C ARG A 37 -39.32 -10.04 -11.31
N THR A 38 -39.80 -8.81 -11.49
CA THR A 38 -40.66 -8.12 -10.52
C THR A 38 -42.09 -8.62 -10.66
N GLY A 39 -42.45 -9.64 -9.88
CA GLY A 39 -43.84 -10.04 -9.66
C GLY A 39 -44.50 -9.15 -8.60
N PRO A 40 -45.81 -8.85 -8.69
CA PRO A 40 -46.49 -7.92 -7.79
C PRO A 40 -46.77 -8.45 -6.37
N ASP A 41 -46.28 -9.64 -6.01
CA ASP A 41 -46.52 -10.28 -4.71
C ASP A 41 -45.26 -10.44 -3.83
N SER A 42 -44.23 -9.60 -4.04
CA SER A 42 -43.11 -9.54 -3.08
C SER A 42 -43.57 -8.79 -1.82
N PRO A 43 -43.55 -9.38 -0.62
CA PRO A 43 -43.92 -8.67 0.60
C PRO A 43 -43.00 -7.44 0.73
N ALA A 44 -43.58 -6.30 1.13
CA ALA A 44 -42.92 -5.01 1.34
C ALA A 44 -41.95 -5.02 2.54
N GLY A 45 -41.06 -6.01 2.60
CA GLY A 45 -40.20 -6.33 3.72
C GLY A 45 -39.11 -7.31 3.28
N ALA A 46 -38.29 -6.91 2.30
CA ALA A 46 -37.04 -7.58 1.98
C ALA A 46 -36.09 -6.64 1.22
N LEU A 47 -35.99 -5.38 1.64
CA LEU A 47 -34.65 -4.81 1.72
C LEU A 47 -34.12 -5.39 3.02
N ALA A 48 -33.43 -6.52 2.93
CA ALA A 48 -32.69 -7.03 4.07
C ALA A 48 -31.83 -5.88 4.59
N ASP A 49 -31.93 -5.63 5.88
CA ASP A 49 -31.11 -4.68 6.61
C ASP A 49 -29.66 -5.16 6.54
N ASP A 50 -29.01 -4.84 5.41
CA ASP A 50 -27.63 -5.20 5.09
C ASP A 50 -26.63 -4.47 6.01
N ALA A 51 -27.09 -3.77 7.05
CA ALA A 51 -26.27 -3.21 8.13
C ALA A 51 -25.35 -4.26 8.77
N ALA A 52 -25.76 -5.54 8.81
CA ALA A 52 -24.88 -6.60 9.29
C ALA A 52 -23.66 -6.87 8.37
N ARG A 53 -23.76 -6.52 7.08
CA ARG A 53 -22.69 -6.71 6.08
C ARG A 53 -21.67 -5.56 6.07
N PHE A 54 -22.09 -4.35 6.44
CA PHE A 54 -21.29 -3.12 6.36
C PHE A 54 -21.02 -2.47 7.73
N GLY A 55 -21.37 -3.15 8.83
CA GLY A 55 -21.39 -2.55 10.17
C GLY A 55 -22.60 -1.60 10.33
N ASP A 56 -22.88 -1.18 11.57
CA ASP A 56 -23.94 -0.21 11.83
C ASP A 56 -23.69 1.05 10.98
N PRO A 57 -24.50 1.35 9.95
CA PRO A 57 -24.26 2.48 9.06
C PRO A 57 -24.53 3.82 9.74
N ARG A 58 -24.98 3.79 11.01
CA ARG A 58 -25.28 4.97 11.80
C ARG A 58 -24.01 5.48 12.46
N ILE A 59 -23.85 6.80 12.43
CA ILE A 59 -22.88 7.50 13.26
C ILE A 59 -23.17 7.13 14.72
N PRO A 60 -22.18 6.61 15.48
CA PRO A 60 -22.35 6.35 16.90
C PRO A 60 -23.00 7.55 17.60
N ALA A 61 -23.99 7.30 18.45
CA ALA A 61 -24.85 8.36 18.99
C ALA A 61 -24.03 9.46 19.71
N GLU A 62 -22.93 9.07 20.33
CA GLU A 62 -21.96 9.93 21.01
C GLU A 62 -21.19 10.88 20.07
N LEU A 63 -21.19 10.65 18.76
CA LEU A 63 -20.54 11.48 17.73
C LEU A 63 -21.53 12.39 16.99
N ILE A 64 -22.81 12.36 17.35
CA ILE A 64 -23.82 13.20 16.73
C ILE A 64 -23.64 14.65 17.21
N THR A 65 -23.23 15.51 16.29
CA THR A 65 -23.11 16.96 16.44
C THR A 65 -23.96 17.68 15.38
N SER A 66 -23.83 19.01 15.27
CA SER A 66 -24.45 19.77 14.17
C SER A 66 -23.81 19.51 12.79
N GLN A 67 -22.63 18.86 12.74
CA GLN A 67 -21.88 18.56 11.50
C GLN A 67 -21.33 17.12 11.48
N SER A 68 -22.06 16.14 12.02
CA SER A 68 -21.58 14.75 12.22
C SER A 68 -21.08 14.03 10.96
N HIS A 69 -21.56 14.43 9.78
CA HIS A 69 -21.19 13.83 8.49
C HIS A 69 -19.98 14.49 7.82
N LEU A 70 -19.45 15.58 8.39
CA LEU A 70 -18.34 16.33 7.83
C LEU A 70 -17.07 16.11 8.67
N PHE A 71 -16.11 15.39 8.11
CA PHE A 71 -14.75 15.35 8.65
C PHE A 71 -13.85 16.32 7.87
N ARG A 72 -13.24 17.28 8.57
CA ARG A 72 -12.40 18.31 7.92
C ARG A 72 -10.95 17.86 7.82
N LEU A 73 -10.69 16.81 7.02
CA LEU A 73 -9.36 16.23 6.85
C LEU A 73 -8.28 17.27 6.50
N GLY A 74 -8.59 18.24 5.63
CA GLY A 74 -7.64 19.31 5.27
C GLY A 74 -7.32 20.29 6.40
N ALA A 75 -8.12 20.35 7.46
CA ALA A 75 -7.92 21.21 8.62
C ALA A 75 -7.17 20.53 9.77
N GLU A 76 -6.95 19.21 9.70
CA GLU A 76 -6.15 18.47 10.67
C GLU A 76 -4.71 19.00 10.72
N GLN A 77 -4.07 18.85 11.87
CA GLN A 77 -2.65 19.16 11.99
C GLN A 77 -1.83 18.18 11.13
N PRO A 78 -0.97 18.68 10.23
CA PRO A 78 -0.14 17.80 9.42
C PRO A 78 0.90 17.08 10.26
N GLN A 79 1.12 15.81 9.94
CA GLN A 79 2.35 15.10 10.31
C GLN A 79 3.42 15.50 9.28
N THR A 80 4.40 16.29 9.71
CA THR A 80 5.45 16.87 8.84
C THR A 80 6.71 16.03 8.86
N HIS A 81 7.29 15.87 7.67
CA HIS A 81 8.50 15.10 7.40
C HIS A 81 9.41 15.88 6.45
N GLU A 82 10.63 15.37 6.21
CA GLU A 82 11.64 16.07 5.41
C GLU A 82 11.21 16.34 3.97
N GLY A 83 10.50 15.39 3.34
CA GLY A 83 10.06 15.47 1.95
C GLY A 83 8.59 15.88 1.75
N GLY A 84 7.86 16.21 2.83
CA GLY A 84 6.43 16.48 2.71
C GLY A 84 5.66 16.38 4.01
N SER A 85 4.35 16.17 3.89
CA SER A 85 3.48 15.98 5.05
C SER A 85 2.24 15.17 4.69
N PHE A 86 1.59 14.61 5.69
CA PHE A 86 0.27 14.02 5.51
C PHE A 86 -0.69 14.38 6.64
N ARG A 87 -1.98 14.21 6.37
CA ARG A 87 -3.07 14.20 7.34
C ARG A 87 -3.84 12.92 7.15
N GLN A 88 -4.40 12.37 8.21
CA GLN A 88 -5.13 11.11 8.13
C GLN A 88 -6.47 11.18 8.86
N ALA A 89 -7.50 10.61 8.24
CA ALA A 89 -8.70 10.15 8.91
C ALA A 89 -8.57 8.63 9.13
N SER A 90 -8.69 8.19 10.37
CA SER A 90 -8.66 6.78 10.76
C SER A 90 -9.83 6.50 11.70
N GLY A 91 -9.98 5.25 12.12
CA GLY A 91 -10.96 4.88 13.14
C GLY A 91 -10.75 5.62 14.46
N GLU A 92 -9.56 6.15 14.75
CA GLU A 92 -9.28 6.84 16.02
C GLU A 92 -9.87 8.24 16.10
N ASN A 93 -9.77 9.03 15.02
CA ASN A 93 -10.26 10.41 14.98
C ASN A 93 -11.57 10.57 14.19
N PHE A 94 -11.93 9.57 13.38
CA PHE A 94 -13.21 9.53 12.68
C PHE A 94 -13.86 8.14 12.77
N PRO A 95 -14.47 7.79 13.93
CA PRO A 95 -14.89 6.42 14.24
C PRO A 95 -15.81 5.70 13.25
N ILE A 96 -16.55 6.42 12.39
CA ILE A 96 -17.35 5.81 11.32
C ILE A 96 -16.50 4.94 10.38
N LEU A 97 -15.22 5.27 10.25
CA LEU A 97 -14.24 4.53 9.49
C LEU A 97 -13.97 3.12 10.02
N ARG A 98 -14.29 2.84 11.29
CA ARG A 98 -14.22 1.47 11.84
C ARG A 98 -15.25 0.54 11.20
N GLY A 99 -16.48 1.02 11.00
CA GLY A 99 -17.54 0.25 10.33
C GLY A 99 -17.25 0.06 8.85
N GLN A 100 -16.66 1.07 8.21
CA GLN A 100 -16.26 1.01 6.79
C GLN A 100 -14.96 0.25 6.54
N GLU A 101 -14.25 -0.16 7.60
CA GLU A 101 -12.90 -0.73 7.52
C GLU A 101 -11.99 0.09 6.59
N ALA A 102 -11.94 1.41 6.79
CA ALA A 102 -11.23 2.30 5.87
C ALA A 102 -10.41 3.38 6.58
N SER A 103 -9.34 3.83 5.94
CA SER A 103 -8.59 5.03 6.35
C SER A 103 -8.37 5.90 5.12
N ILE A 104 -8.21 7.21 5.34
CA ILE A 104 -8.00 8.17 4.26
C ILE A 104 -6.81 9.04 4.62
N VAL A 105 -5.81 9.09 3.74
CA VAL A 105 -4.64 9.96 3.88
C VAL A 105 -4.68 11.05 2.82
N LEU A 106 -4.50 12.30 3.25
CA LEU A 106 -4.22 13.43 2.37
C LEU A 106 -2.72 13.73 2.45
N LEU A 107 -1.98 13.28 1.44
CA LEU A 107 -0.53 13.38 1.35
C LEU A 107 -0.12 14.57 0.46
N THR A 108 0.92 15.29 0.88
CA THR A 108 1.64 16.25 0.03
C THR A 108 3.11 15.89 0.01
N LEU A 109 3.64 15.62 -1.18
CA LEU A 109 5.07 15.41 -1.42
C LEU A 109 5.64 16.66 -2.10
N GLN A 110 6.64 17.27 -1.49
CA GLN A 110 7.38 18.39 -2.09
C GLN A 110 8.25 17.87 -3.25
N PRO A 111 8.83 18.75 -4.10
CA PRO A 111 9.78 18.30 -5.12
C PRO A 111 10.90 17.44 -4.52
N GLY A 112 11.13 16.25 -5.10
CA GLY A 112 12.05 15.23 -4.58
C GLY A 112 11.54 14.48 -3.34
N GLY A 113 10.31 14.73 -2.90
CA GLY A 113 9.67 14.01 -1.81
C GLY A 113 9.34 12.58 -2.21
N ILE A 114 9.64 11.63 -1.33
CA ILE A 114 9.43 10.21 -1.51
C ILE A 114 8.55 9.70 -0.38
N ARG A 115 7.45 9.02 -0.70
CA ARG A 115 6.82 8.09 0.24
C ARG A 115 7.74 6.89 0.34
N GLU A 116 8.34 6.68 1.53
CA GLU A 116 9.38 5.66 1.76
C GLU A 116 8.97 4.31 1.18
N PRO A 117 9.88 3.54 0.57
CA PRO A 117 9.56 2.16 0.23
C PRO A 117 9.04 1.37 1.43
N HIS A 118 7.82 0.83 1.32
CA HIS A 118 7.08 0.27 2.43
C HIS A 118 6.08 -0.78 1.95
N TRP A 119 5.39 -1.40 2.91
CA TRP A 119 4.25 -2.26 2.67
C TRP A 119 3.24 -2.17 3.82
N HIS A 120 2.00 -2.52 3.51
CA HIS A 120 0.90 -2.61 4.46
C HIS A 120 0.59 -4.07 4.80
N PRO A 121 0.78 -4.54 6.05
CA PRO A 121 0.54 -5.93 6.41
C PRO A 121 -0.95 -6.27 6.48
N SER A 122 -1.85 -5.30 6.68
CA SER A 122 -3.29 -5.56 6.80
C SER A 122 -4.18 -4.88 5.75
N ALA A 123 -3.65 -3.97 4.91
CA ALA A 123 -4.47 -3.22 3.96
C ALA A 123 -3.99 -3.28 2.50
N TRP A 124 -4.96 -3.28 1.60
CA TRP A 124 -4.84 -2.80 0.22
C TRP A 124 -4.83 -1.29 0.22
N GLU A 125 -4.15 -0.70 -0.76
CA GLU A 125 -4.06 0.75 -0.91
C GLU A 125 -4.51 1.20 -2.30
N LEU A 126 -5.36 2.22 -2.35
CA LEU A 126 -5.75 2.95 -3.56
C LEU A 126 -5.25 4.38 -3.48
N ASN A 127 -4.54 4.83 -4.52
CA ASN A 127 -3.95 6.14 -4.60
C ASN A 127 -4.56 6.93 -5.74
N ILE A 128 -4.94 8.18 -5.47
CA ILE A 128 -5.45 9.12 -6.46
C ILE A 128 -4.59 10.38 -6.40
N VAL A 129 -3.75 10.59 -7.41
CA VAL A 129 -3.05 11.87 -7.58
C VAL A 129 -4.07 12.93 -7.98
N THR A 130 -4.11 14.01 -7.21
CA THR A 130 -5.00 15.16 -7.46
C THR A 130 -4.26 16.35 -8.07
N SER A 131 -2.94 16.39 -7.95
CA SER A 131 -2.06 17.39 -8.57
C SER A 131 -0.62 16.87 -8.59
N GLY A 132 0.10 17.09 -9.68
CA GLY A 132 1.49 16.63 -9.88
C GLY A 132 1.58 15.30 -10.64
N VAL A 133 2.78 14.70 -10.61
CA VAL A 133 3.09 13.41 -11.23
C VAL A 133 3.91 12.58 -10.25
N ALA A 134 3.48 11.35 -9.99
CA ALA A 134 4.20 10.40 -9.15
C ALA A 134 4.91 9.37 -10.01
N SER A 135 6.20 9.13 -9.78
CA SER A 135 6.88 7.92 -10.27
C SER A 135 6.69 6.80 -9.26
N TRP A 136 6.22 5.63 -9.71
CA TRP A 136 5.89 4.47 -8.88
C TRP A 136 6.82 3.29 -9.13
N LEU A 137 6.95 2.46 -8.10
CA LEU A 137 7.37 1.06 -8.18
C LEU A 137 6.46 0.23 -7.28
N VAL A 138 5.95 -0.88 -7.79
CA VAL A 138 5.25 -1.90 -7.01
C VAL A 138 5.92 -3.25 -7.26
N ILE A 139 6.14 -4.02 -6.19
CA ILE A 139 6.72 -5.36 -6.21
C ILE A 139 5.76 -6.30 -5.48
N ASP A 140 5.35 -7.38 -6.16
CA ASP A 140 4.48 -8.41 -5.57
C ASP A 140 5.26 -9.42 -4.72
N GLY A 141 4.53 -10.32 -4.04
CA GLY A 141 5.12 -11.35 -3.19
C GLY A 141 5.96 -12.41 -3.94
N ASN A 142 5.92 -12.45 -5.27
CA ASN A 142 6.74 -13.31 -6.11
C ASN A 142 7.98 -12.58 -6.65
N GLY A 143 8.14 -11.29 -6.36
CA GLY A 143 9.22 -10.46 -6.88
C GLY A 143 8.98 -9.92 -8.29
N ASN A 144 7.78 -10.08 -8.86
CA ASN A 144 7.40 -9.36 -10.07
C ASN A 144 7.25 -7.89 -9.74
N HIS A 145 7.64 -7.01 -10.65
CA HIS A 145 7.59 -5.58 -10.42
C HIS A 145 7.08 -4.81 -11.62
N GLU A 146 6.48 -3.65 -11.34
CA GLU A 146 6.02 -2.69 -12.31
C GLU A 146 6.45 -1.29 -11.90
N SER A 147 6.93 -0.51 -12.87
CA SER A 147 7.27 0.90 -12.68
C SER A 147 6.54 1.73 -13.73
N PHE A 148 5.90 2.80 -13.30
CA PHE A 148 5.09 3.67 -14.16
C PHE A 148 4.97 5.08 -13.57
N GLU A 149 4.41 6.00 -14.34
CA GLU A 149 4.03 7.32 -13.86
C GLU A 149 2.52 7.40 -13.63
N GLN A 150 2.11 8.04 -12.54
CA GLN A 150 0.73 8.37 -12.23
C GLN A 150 0.53 9.86 -12.39
N GLN A 151 -0.46 10.28 -13.18
CA GLN A 151 -0.82 11.68 -13.38
C GLN A 151 -2.08 12.05 -12.59
N ALA A 152 -2.41 13.34 -12.57
CA ALA A 152 -3.63 13.81 -11.92
C ALA A 152 -4.88 13.15 -12.53
N GLY A 153 -5.69 12.52 -11.68
CA GLY A 153 -6.90 11.77 -12.07
C GLY A 153 -6.70 10.27 -12.22
N ASP A 154 -5.46 9.78 -12.31
CA ASP A 154 -5.17 8.35 -12.38
C ASP A 154 -5.32 7.69 -11.01
N VAL A 155 -5.68 6.40 -11.02
CA VAL A 155 -5.80 5.56 -9.81
C VAL A 155 -4.76 4.46 -9.85
N VAL A 156 -4.04 4.28 -8.74
CA VAL A 156 -3.06 3.20 -8.55
C VAL A 156 -3.54 2.29 -7.43
N PHE A 157 -3.38 0.98 -7.62
CA PHE A 157 -3.69 -0.05 -6.64
C PHE A 157 -2.41 -0.77 -6.20
N ALA A 158 -2.12 -0.73 -4.90
CA ALA A 158 -1.08 -1.54 -4.27
C ALA A 158 -1.75 -2.65 -3.43
N PRO A 159 -1.57 -3.93 -3.79
CA PRO A 159 -2.09 -5.04 -3.00
C PRO A 159 -1.51 -5.08 -1.57
N GLN A 160 -2.25 -5.63 -0.61
CA GLN A 160 -1.74 -5.90 0.74
C GLN A 160 -0.44 -6.70 0.69
N GLY A 161 0.52 -6.27 1.50
CA GLY A 161 1.85 -6.86 1.59
C GLY A 161 2.75 -6.62 0.37
N SER A 162 2.26 -5.98 -0.69
CA SER A 162 3.12 -5.59 -1.81
C SER A 162 4.08 -4.50 -1.37
N PHE A 163 5.35 -4.63 -1.75
CA PHE A 163 6.34 -3.60 -1.50
C PHE A 163 6.18 -2.50 -2.54
N HIS A 164 6.04 -1.26 -2.12
CA HIS A 164 5.84 -0.15 -3.05
C HIS A 164 6.45 1.14 -2.54
N TYR A 165 6.76 2.04 -3.47
CA TYR A 165 7.14 3.42 -3.17
C TYR A 165 6.67 4.33 -4.29
N PHE A 166 6.59 5.62 -3.98
CA PHE A 166 6.38 6.63 -4.99
C PHE A 166 7.06 7.95 -4.66
N GLU A 167 7.42 8.67 -5.70
CA GLU A 167 8.26 9.87 -5.65
C GLU A 167 7.64 11.00 -6.46
N ASN A 168 7.67 12.22 -5.91
CA ASN A 168 7.42 13.43 -6.67
C ASN A 168 8.70 13.86 -7.41
N ARG A 169 8.75 13.57 -8.72
CA ARG A 169 9.83 14.04 -9.60
C ARG A 169 9.53 15.37 -10.29
N GLY A 170 8.37 15.96 -10.02
CA GLY A 170 7.95 17.23 -10.55
C GLY A 170 8.59 18.42 -9.83
N PRO A 171 8.53 19.62 -10.43
CA PRO A 171 9.10 20.85 -9.87
C PRO A 171 8.20 21.53 -8.82
N ALA A 172 6.99 21.04 -8.61
CA ALA A 172 6.00 21.60 -7.68
C ALA A 172 5.50 20.53 -6.72
N ASP A 173 4.85 20.96 -5.64
CA ASP A 173 4.21 20.05 -4.69
C ASP A 173 3.17 19.15 -5.36
N MET A 174 3.27 17.85 -5.10
CA MET A 174 2.32 16.83 -5.53
C MET A 174 1.34 16.52 -4.40
N LYS A 175 0.06 16.32 -4.74
CA LYS A 175 -1.00 16.00 -3.79
C LYS A 175 -1.67 14.68 -4.13
N ILE A 176 -1.81 13.80 -3.15
CA ILE A 176 -2.39 12.47 -3.30
C ILE A 176 -3.45 12.24 -2.22
N VAL A 177 -4.56 11.63 -2.61
CA VAL A 177 -5.51 11.01 -1.69
C VAL A 177 -5.26 9.50 -1.70
N ILE A 178 -5.03 8.93 -0.53
CA ILE A 178 -4.81 7.50 -0.33
C ILE A 178 -5.99 6.95 0.44
N ILE A 179 -6.49 5.80 0.03
CA ILE A 179 -7.56 5.07 0.69
C ILE A 179 -7.06 3.66 0.98
N GLN A 180 -7.10 3.27 2.24
CA GLN A 180 -6.71 1.93 2.67
C GLN A 180 -7.95 1.21 3.21
N ASN A 181 -8.09 -0.10 2.95
CA ASN A 181 -9.18 -0.91 3.52
C ASN A 181 -8.84 -1.43 4.93
N THR A 182 -8.33 -0.55 5.78
CA THR A 182 -8.17 -0.74 7.22
C THR A 182 -8.58 0.54 7.92
N SER A 183 -9.17 0.45 9.12
CA SER A 183 -9.42 1.64 9.94
C SER A 183 -8.22 2.06 10.79
N ALA A 184 -7.11 1.32 10.70
CA ALA A 184 -5.90 1.63 11.44
C ALA A 184 -5.27 2.95 10.94
N PRO A 185 -4.67 3.74 11.85
CA PRO A 185 -3.76 4.80 11.49
C PRO A 185 -2.49 4.22 10.86
N GLU A 186 -1.83 5.07 10.07
CA GLU A 186 -0.68 4.71 9.24
C GLU A 186 0.45 4.07 10.05
N ASP A 187 0.75 4.59 11.24
CA ASP A 187 1.82 4.10 12.11
C ASP A 187 1.62 2.67 12.63
N ARG A 188 0.40 2.13 12.54
CA ARG A 188 0.04 0.77 12.94
C ARG A 188 -0.11 -0.21 11.78
N ASP A 189 -0.16 0.29 10.55
CA ASP A 189 -0.25 -0.54 9.35
C ASP A 189 0.81 -0.21 8.30
N ASN A 190 1.85 0.56 8.62
CA ASN A 190 2.96 0.81 7.71
C ASN A 190 4.24 0.16 8.22
N ILE A 191 4.90 -0.60 7.35
CA ILE A 191 6.25 -1.14 7.62
C ILE A 191 7.21 -0.56 6.58
N GLY A 192 8.07 0.38 7.03
CA GLY A 192 9.07 1.03 6.18
C GLY A 192 10.35 0.21 6.04
N ILE A 193 11.01 0.32 4.88
CA ILE A 193 12.25 -0.40 4.59
C ILE A 193 13.41 0.02 5.52
N GLY A 194 13.53 1.30 5.85
CA GLY A 194 14.64 1.82 6.65
C GLY A 194 14.64 1.28 8.07
N GLU A 195 13.46 1.30 8.71
CA GLU A 195 13.27 0.69 10.03
C GLU A 195 13.47 -0.83 9.98
N SER A 196 12.93 -1.50 8.95
CA SER A 196 13.05 -2.95 8.78
C SER A 196 14.52 -3.39 8.70
N LEU A 197 15.32 -2.71 7.86
CA LEU A 197 16.75 -3.00 7.75
C LEU A 197 17.50 -2.68 9.05
N SER A 198 17.11 -1.61 9.75
CA SER A 198 17.75 -1.22 11.02
C SER A 198 17.52 -2.21 12.16
N ARG A 199 16.38 -2.90 12.15
CA ARG A 199 16.01 -3.92 13.14
C ARG A 199 16.63 -5.30 12.91
N LEU A 200 17.20 -5.55 11.73
CA LEU A 200 17.89 -6.80 11.44
C LEU A 200 19.34 -6.75 11.97
N PRO A 201 19.81 -7.80 12.67
CA PRO A 201 21.22 -7.88 13.07
C PRO A 201 22.14 -7.88 11.84
N SER A 202 23.32 -7.25 11.93
CA SER A 202 24.29 -7.17 10.82
C SER A 202 24.64 -8.53 10.21
N ARG A 203 24.67 -9.60 11.03
CA ARG A 203 24.88 -10.99 10.55
C ARG A 203 23.76 -11.50 9.64
N VAL A 204 22.51 -11.08 9.87
CA VAL A 204 21.35 -11.48 9.06
C VAL A 204 21.38 -10.72 7.73
N LEU A 205 21.65 -9.42 7.79
CA LEU A 205 21.86 -8.60 6.59
C LEU A 205 23.02 -9.15 5.74
N SER A 206 24.13 -9.53 6.37
CA SER A 206 25.26 -10.19 5.70
C SER A 206 24.84 -11.45 4.94
N ALA A 207 24.04 -12.32 5.56
CA ALA A 207 23.53 -13.53 4.92
C ALA A 207 22.58 -13.22 3.74
N ILE A 208 21.77 -12.15 3.83
CA ILE A 208 20.83 -11.73 2.78
C ILE A 208 21.57 -11.13 1.58
N PHE A 209 22.52 -10.22 1.83
CA PHE A 209 23.17 -9.42 0.78
C PHE A 209 24.50 -10.00 0.29
N GLY A 210 25.04 -11.02 0.96
CA GLY A 210 26.30 -11.66 0.57
C GLY A 210 27.55 -10.79 0.77
N VAL A 211 27.50 -9.83 1.69
CA VAL A 211 28.62 -8.93 2.03
C VAL A 211 29.04 -9.09 3.49
N PRO A 212 30.26 -8.70 3.90
CA PRO A 212 30.69 -8.77 5.31
C PRO A 212 29.75 -7.98 6.23
N ALA A 213 29.53 -8.48 7.45
CA ALA A 213 28.58 -7.88 8.40
C ALA A 213 28.96 -6.44 8.79
N GLU A 214 30.25 -6.16 8.83
CA GLU A 214 30.85 -4.86 9.16
C GLU A 214 30.44 -3.76 8.15
N THR A 215 30.03 -4.16 6.94
CA THR A 215 29.46 -3.24 5.94
C THR A 215 28.28 -2.44 6.51
N PHE A 216 27.47 -3.08 7.35
CA PHE A 216 26.25 -2.49 7.91
C PHE A 216 26.48 -1.66 9.19
N ASP A 217 27.70 -1.64 9.72
CA ASP A 217 28.01 -0.87 10.95
C ASP A 217 28.02 0.64 10.68
N THR A 218 28.23 1.03 9.41
CA THR A 218 28.18 2.43 8.95
C THR A 218 26.78 2.92 8.64
N PHE A 219 25.79 2.03 8.62
CA PHE A 219 24.43 2.38 8.22
C PHE A 219 23.77 3.17 9.34
N ARG A 220 23.09 4.26 8.97
CA ARG A 220 22.25 5.02 9.91
C ARG A 220 21.19 4.08 10.50
N LYS A 221 21.10 4.03 11.82
CA LYS A 221 20.02 3.32 12.51
C LYS A 221 18.76 4.16 12.53
N ILE A 222 17.66 3.53 12.11
CA ILE A 222 16.33 4.12 11.99
C ILE A 222 15.44 3.38 12.99
N ASP A 223 15.21 4.01 14.14
CA ASP A 223 14.44 3.42 15.24
C ASP A 223 12.93 3.70 15.15
N LYS A 224 12.52 4.53 14.18
CA LYS A 224 11.13 4.90 13.89
C LYS A 224 10.95 5.04 12.38
N SER A 225 9.82 4.61 11.85
CA SER A 225 9.48 4.73 10.43
C SER A 225 9.67 6.16 9.89
N ILE A 226 10.32 6.27 8.73
CA ILE A 226 10.57 7.52 8.01
C ILE A 226 9.51 7.60 6.89
N VAL A 227 8.23 7.73 7.26
CA VAL A 227 7.08 7.67 6.33
C VAL A 227 7.31 8.45 5.02
N ILE A 228 7.85 9.67 5.13
CA ILE A 228 8.22 10.50 3.98
C ILE A 228 9.68 10.96 4.14
N LEU A 229 10.47 10.81 3.09
CA LEU A 229 11.85 11.29 2.99
C LEU A 229 12.05 12.17 1.76
N ARG A 230 13.23 12.77 1.65
CA ARG A 230 13.62 13.60 0.50
C ARG A 230 14.79 12.95 -0.24
N SER A 231 14.68 12.88 -1.55
CA SER A 231 15.79 12.62 -2.46
C SER A 231 16.73 13.82 -2.44
N THR A 232 17.96 13.62 -1.96
CA THR A 232 19.00 14.66 -1.89
C THR A 232 19.62 14.96 -3.23
#